data_AF-A0A7C1DJ55-F1
#
_entry.id   AF-A0A7C1DJ55-F1
#
_cell.length_a   1.000
_cell.length_b   1.000
_cell.length_c   1.000
_cell.angle_alpha   90.00
_cell.angle_beta   90.00
_cell.angle_gamma   90.00
#
_symmetry.space_group_name_H-M   'P 1'
#
loop_
_entity.id
_entity.type
_entity.pdbx_description
1 polymer ?
#
loop_
_entity_poly.entity_id
_entity_poly.type
_entity_poly.pdbx_seq_one_letter_code
_entity_poly.pdbx_strand_id
1 'polypeptide(L)'
;MYRGVYKRRKSKDEKGIGLVEVMLAFGVSVIVITALVSLSTFVLKSATTSSRMMQGTRLVNKEIEAVRVVRDLHISDENLSWEDFYNVVGACILGSGTATDPVCSASACTVDLESEGTSYLLPVFNEADSITVCFGSREVVSEPDKIDIIAVATWNIGGQTKYVHNYTRLTDW
;
A
#
# COMPACT_ATOMS: atom_id res chain seq x y z
N MET A 1 18.57 -83.69 -11.19
CA MET A 1 19.51 -83.14 -12.19
C MET A 1 19.07 -81.71 -12.50
N TYR A 2 20.01 -80.80 -12.82
CA TYR A 2 19.91 -79.33 -12.98
C TYR A 2 20.25 -78.49 -11.74
N ARG A 3 21.55 -78.17 -11.59
CA ARG A 3 22.04 -77.02 -10.83
C ARG A 3 22.20 -75.84 -11.78
N GLY A 4 21.40 -74.78 -11.57
CA GLY A 4 21.55 -73.52 -12.30
C GLY A 4 22.80 -72.78 -11.82
N VAL A 5 23.75 -72.55 -12.72
CA VAL A 5 24.96 -71.77 -12.48
C VAL A 5 24.62 -70.29 -12.67
N TYR A 6 24.54 -69.53 -11.57
CA TYR A 6 24.39 -68.08 -11.64
C TYR A 6 25.72 -67.44 -12.07
N LYS A 7 25.77 -66.96 -13.31
CA LYS A 7 26.90 -66.21 -13.86
C LYS A 7 26.90 -64.80 -13.25
N ARG A 8 27.70 -64.56 -12.20
CA ARG A 8 27.94 -63.21 -11.67
C ARG A 8 28.59 -62.36 -12.76
N ARG A 9 27.90 -61.31 -13.24
CA ARG A 9 28.52 -60.25 -14.03
C ARG A 9 29.45 -59.47 -13.12
N LYS A 10 30.76 -59.45 -13.42
CA LYS A 10 31.70 -58.50 -12.82
C LYS A 10 31.33 -57.11 -13.34
N SER A 11 30.96 -56.17 -12.46
CA SER A 11 30.88 -54.76 -12.84
C SER A 11 32.29 -54.33 -13.23
N LYS A 12 32.45 -53.81 -14.46
CA LYS A 12 33.68 -53.13 -14.85
C LYS A 12 33.82 -51.91 -13.94
N ASP A 13 35.02 -51.67 -13.43
CA ASP A 13 35.37 -50.42 -12.77
C ASP A 13 35.08 -49.26 -13.73
N GLU A 14 34.01 -48.53 -13.44
CA GLU A 14 33.54 -47.39 -14.22
C GLU A 14 34.36 -46.14 -13.86
N LYS A 15 35.64 -46.15 -14.24
CA LYS A 15 36.49 -44.95 -14.20
C LYS A 15 35.95 -43.95 -15.21
N GLY A 16 35.01 -43.11 -14.76
CA GLY A 16 34.34 -42.09 -15.58
C GLY A 16 32.95 -41.71 -15.07
N ILE A 17 32.22 -42.63 -14.41
CA ILE A 17 30.87 -42.36 -13.87
C ILE A 17 30.89 -41.25 -12.81
N GLY A 18 31.89 -41.24 -11.92
CA GLY A 18 31.97 -40.24 -10.86
C GLY A 18 32.09 -38.80 -11.37
N LEU A 19 32.71 -38.59 -12.53
CA LEU A 19 32.82 -37.24 -13.12
C LEU A 19 31.47 -36.76 -13.67
N VAL A 20 30.68 -37.66 -14.27
CA VAL A 20 29.33 -37.35 -14.76
C VAL A 20 28.37 -37.09 -13.60
N GLU A 21 28.46 -37.86 -12.52
CA GLU A 21 27.66 -37.68 -11.30
C GLU A 21 27.92 -36.31 -10.66
N VAL A 22 29.19 -35.91 -10.55
CA VAL A 22 29.57 -34.59 -10.02
C VAL A 22 29.07 -33.46 -10.92
N MET A 23 29.19 -33.60 -12.24
CA MET A 23 28.66 -32.59 -13.17
C MET A 23 27.14 -32.45 -13.09
N LEU A 24 26.42 -33.57 -12.97
CA LEU A 24 24.97 -33.56 -12.81
C LEU A 24 24.55 -32.96 -11.47
N ALA A 25 25.21 -33.35 -10.37
CA ALA A 25 24.97 -32.78 -9.05
C ALA A 25 25.26 -31.27 -9.01
N PHE A 26 26.30 -30.81 -9.71
CA PHE A 26 26.63 -29.40 -9.86
C PHE A 26 25.58 -28.64 -10.68
N GLY A 27 25.09 -29.22 -11.77
CA GLY A 27 24.01 -28.62 -12.56
C GLY A 27 22.72 -28.44 -11.74
N VAL A 28 22.34 -29.49 -10.99
CA VAL A 28 21.16 -29.44 -10.11
C VAL A 28 21.33 -28.42 -9.00
N SER A 29 22.52 -28.31 -8.38
CA SER A 29 22.74 -27.36 -7.28
C SER A 29 22.61 -25.90 -7.74
N VAL A 30 23.13 -25.55 -8.92
CA VAL A 30 23.00 -24.20 -9.49
C VAL A 30 21.53 -23.84 -9.75
N ILE A 31 20.73 -24.79 -10.25
CA ILE A 31 19.29 -24.60 -10.46
C ILE A 31 18.56 -24.37 -9.12
N VAL A 32 18.90 -25.14 -8.09
CA VAL A 32 18.28 -24.99 -6.76
C VAL A 32 18.65 -23.66 -6.12
N ILE A 33 19.93 -23.25 -6.19
CA ILE A 33 20.38 -21.97 -5.62
C ILE A 33 19.68 -20.79 -6.32
N THR A 34 19.62 -20.80 -7.65
CA THR A 34 18.94 -19.74 -8.41
C THR A 34 17.44 -19.68 -8.09
N ALA A 35 16.77 -20.83 -7.96
CA ALA A 35 15.37 -20.90 -7.55
C ALA A 35 15.15 -20.32 -6.15
N LEU A 36 16.02 -20.64 -5.18
CA LEU A 36 15.93 -20.13 -3.81
C LEU A 36 16.12 -18.61 -3.73
N VAL A 37 17.09 -18.07 -4.47
CA VAL A 37 17.33 -16.63 -4.53
C VAL A 37 16.14 -15.91 -5.18
N SER A 38 15.63 -16.44 -6.29
CA SER A 38 14.45 -15.88 -6.97
C SER A 38 13.22 -15.90 -6.07
N LEU A 39 12.98 -17.00 -5.36
CA LEU A 39 11.85 -17.12 -4.44
C LEU A 39 11.99 -16.15 -3.26
N SER A 40 13.18 -16.06 -2.68
CA SER A 40 13.45 -15.17 -1.54
C SER A 40 13.20 -13.70 -1.89
N THR A 41 13.69 -13.26 -3.05
CA THR A 41 13.46 -11.87 -3.51
C THR A 41 12.00 -11.60 -3.84
N PHE A 42 11.28 -12.58 -4.41
CA PHE A 42 9.84 -12.48 -4.65
C PHE A 42 9.05 -12.34 -3.35
N VAL A 43 9.34 -13.18 -2.36
CA VAL A 43 8.68 -13.14 -1.04
C VAL A 43 8.92 -11.80 -0.35
N LEU A 44 10.16 -11.29 -0.36
CA LEU A 44 10.50 -9.98 0.23
C LEU A 44 9.74 -8.82 -0.44
N LYS A 45 9.64 -8.81 -1.77
CA LYS A 45 8.86 -7.79 -2.50
C LYS A 45 7.37 -7.87 -2.18
N SER A 46 6.83 -9.08 -2.07
CA SER A 46 5.43 -9.29 -1.71
C SER A 46 5.13 -8.85 -0.28
N ALA A 47 6.02 -9.18 0.66
CA ALA A 47 5.88 -8.81 2.07
C ALA A 47 5.92 -7.29 2.27
N THR A 48 6.87 -6.59 1.64
CA THR A 48 6.98 -5.13 1.74
C THR A 48 5.78 -4.42 1.13
N THR A 49 5.28 -4.91 -0.01
CA THR A 49 4.05 -4.36 -0.65
C THR A 49 2.83 -4.54 0.25
N SER A 50 2.65 -5.71 0.85
CA SER A 50 1.53 -6.00 1.74
C SER A 50 1.59 -5.16 3.02
N SER A 51 2.78 -4.99 3.58
CA SER A 51 3.00 -4.16 4.78
C SER A 51 2.65 -2.69 4.51
N ARG A 52 3.13 -2.11 3.41
CA ARG A 52 2.83 -0.73 3.03
C ARG A 52 1.36 -0.50 2.69
N MET A 53 0.71 -1.47 2.04
CA MET A 53 -0.73 -1.42 1.80
C MET A 53 -1.53 -1.36 3.11
N MET A 54 -1.15 -2.17 4.10
CA MET A 54 -1.80 -2.19 5.41
C MET A 54 -1.58 -0.87 6.16
N GLN A 55 -0.35 -0.35 6.16
CA GLN A 55 -0.02 0.95 6.77
C GLN A 55 -0.79 2.09 6.07
N GLY A 56 -0.77 2.14 4.74
CA GLY A 56 -1.52 3.14 3.98
C GLY A 56 -3.02 3.09 4.27
N THR A 57 -3.62 1.89 4.36
CA THR A 57 -5.04 1.75 4.69
C THR A 57 -5.35 2.27 6.09
N ARG A 58 -4.47 1.99 7.07
CA ARG A 58 -4.62 2.50 8.45
C ARG A 58 -4.56 4.02 8.49
N LEU A 59 -3.61 4.62 7.77
CA LEU A 59 -3.46 6.07 7.72
C LEU A 59 -4.64 6.74 7.01
N VAL A 60 -5.08 6.20 5.89
CA VAL A 60 -6.28 6.69 5.17
C VAL A 60 -7.53 6.64 6.05
N ASN A 61 -7.71 5.54 6.80
CA ASN A 61 -8.84 5.45 7.72
C ASN A 61 -8.71 6.43 8.88
N LYS A 62 -7.50 6.59 9.45
CA LYS A 62 -7.23 7.61 10.48
C LYS A 62 -7.59 9.00 9.97
N GLU A 63 -7.22 9.31 8.73
CA GLU A 63 -7.51 10.59 8.10
C GLU A 63 -9.02 10.85 7.93
N ILE A 64 -9.76 9.85 7.46
CA ILE A 64 -11.22 9.95 7.35
C ILE A 64 -11.88 10.16 8.71
N GLU A 65 -11.44 9.42 9.74
CA GLU A 65 -11.97 9.64 11.09
C GLU A 65 -11.58 11.02 11.62
N ALA A 66 -10.39 11.52 11.30
CA ALA A 66 -9.98 12.87 11.69
C ALA A 66 -10.86 13.95 11.03
N VAL A 67 -11.19 13.81 9.74
CA VAL A 67 -12.15 14.72 9.06
C VAL A 67 -13.54 14.64 9.71
N ARG A 68 -13.99 13.45 10.12
CA ARG A 68 -15.26 13.30 10.85
C ARG A 68 -15.23 13.97 12.21
N VAL A 69 -14.13 13.88 12.94
CA VAL A 69 -13.95 14.61 14.21
C VAL A 69 -14.02 16.11 13.97
N VAL A 70 -13.36 16.64 12.94
CA VAL A 70 -13.42 18.07 12.59
C VAL A 70 -14.86 18.51 12.26
N ARG A 71 -15.62 17.68 11.54
CA ARG A 71 -17.04 17.91 11.30
C ARG A 71 -17.82 17.99 12.62
N ASP A 72 -17.66 16.98 13.48
CA ASP A 72 -18.43 16.88 14.72
C ASP A 72 -18.09 18.03 15.68
N LEU A 73 -16.83 18.51 15.67
CA LEU A 73 -16.42 19.72 16.39
C LEU A 73 -17.17 20.96 15.90
N HIS A 74 -17.28 21.15 14.58
CA HIS A 74 -18.03 22.28 14.00
C HIS A 74 -19.52 22.23 14.32
N ILE A 75 -20.12 21.04 14.34
CA ILE A 75 -21.54 20.88 14.72
C ILE A 75 -21.75 21.14 16.22
N SER A 76 -20.76 20.85 17.06
CA SER A 76 -20.88 20.97 18.52
C SER A 76 -20.63 22.38 19.09
N ASP A 77 -20.02 23.28 18.32
CA ASP A 77 -19.76 24.67 18.75
C ASP A 77 -20.90 25.57 18.27
N GLU A 78 -21.51 26.34 19.18
CA GLU A 78 -22.60 27.27 18.87
C GLU A 78 -22.20 28.39 17.89
N ASN A 79 -20.89 28.61 17.70
CA ASN A 79 -20.34 29.66 16.82
C ASN A 79 -19.88 29.16 15.46
N LEU A 80 -19.86 27.83 15.24
CA LEU A 80 -19.44 27.22 13.99
C LEU A 80 -20.65 26.57 13.31
N SER A 81 -20.73 26.72 12.00
CA SER A 81 -21.81 26.15 11.20
C SER A 81 -21.29 25.05 10.28
N TRP A 82 -22.23 24.23 9.76
CA TRP A 82 -21.92 23.32 8.66
C TRP A 82 -21.28 24.05 7.47
N GLU A 83 -21.69 25.28 7.19
CA GLU A 83 -21.14 26.09 6.11
C GLU A 83 -19.66 26.42 6.35
N ASP A 84 -19.25 26.68 7.60
CA ASP A 84 -17.84 26.91 7.94
C ASP A 84 -17.00 25.64 7.70
N PHE A 85 -17.50 24.50 8.16
CA PHE A 85 -16.88 23.20 7.87
C PHE A 85 -16.78 22.95 6.36
N TYR A 86 -17.87 23.18 5.64
CA TYR A 86 -17.96 22.99 4.20
C TYR A 86 -16.95 23.86 3.45
N ASN A 87 -16.82 25.14 3.82
CA ASN A 87 -15.88 26.05 3.19
C ASN A 87 -14.42 25.68 3.47
N VAL A 88 -14.12 25.25 4.71
CA VAL A 88 -12.78 24.83 5.13
C VAL A 88 -12.36 23.55 4.39
N VAL A 89 -13.23 22.55 4.33
CA VAL A 89 -12.94 21.26 3.69
C VAL A 89 -13.10 21.32 2.17
N GLY A 90 -14.00 22.15 1.65
CA GLY A 90 -14.24 22.40 0.23
C GLY A 90 -13.03 22.99 -0.50
N ALA A 91 -12.17 23.72 0.22
CA ALA A 91 -10.92 24.25 -0.31
C ALA A 91 -9.86 23.15 -0.58
N CYS A 92 -10.03 21.95 0.00
CA CYS A 92 -9.11 20.84 -0.16
C CYS A 92 -9.44 20.06 -1.43
N ILE A 93 -8.62 20.21 -2.47
CA ILE A 93 -8.87 19.58 -3.78
C ILE A 93 -7.73 18.63 -4.09
N LEU A 94 -8.03 17.35 -4.35
CA LEU A 94 -7.04 16.41 -4.86
C LEU A 94 -6.55 16.86 -6.25
N GLY A 95 -5.31 16.56 -6.59
CA GLY A 95 -4.75 16.90 -7.90
C GLY A 95 -5.57 16.29 -9.04
N SER A 96 -5.35 16.77 -10.27
CA SER A 96 -5.96 16.26 -11.50
C SER A 96 -5.47 14.85 -11.88
N GLY A 97 -5.39 13.95 -10.91
CA GLY A 97 -5.51 12.53 -11.16
C GLY A 97 -6.98 12.23 -11.48
N THR A 98 -7.22 11.39 -12.48
CA THR A 98 -8.54 10.79 -12.69
C THR A 98 -9.07 10.19 -11.38
N ALA A 99 -10.38 10.01 -11.22
CA ALA A 99 -10.96 9.34 -10.03
C ALA A 99 -10.33 7.97 -9.72
N THR A 100 -9.64 7.37 -10.69
CA THR A 100 -8.91 6.13 -10.60
C THR A 100 -7.45 6.24 -10.16
N ASP A 101 -6.85 7.43 -10.11
CA ASP A 101 -5.45 7.66 -9.69
C ASP A 101 -5.32 8.98 -8.92
N PRO A 102 -5.92 9.07 -7.72
CA PRO A 102 -5.86 10.30 -6.96
C PRO A 102 -4.45 10.47 -6.38
N VAL A 103 -3.86 11.66 -6.57
CA VAL A 103 -2.53 12.00 -6.08
C VAL A 103 -2.64 13.22 -5.19
N CYS A 104 -1.87 13.22 -4.08
CA CYS A 104 -1.73 14.39 -3.24
C CYS A 104 -1.14 15.55 -4.05
N SER A 105 -1.93 16.60 -4.25
CA SER A 105 -1.51 17.85 -4.87
C SER A 105 -1.12 18.88 -3.81
N ALA A 106 -0.59 20.02 -4.24
CA ALA A 106 -0.38 21.18 -3.37
C ALA A 106 -1.67 21.74 -2.75
N SER A 107 -2.84 21.40 -3.31
CA SER A 107 -4.17 21.78 -2.82
C SER A 107 -4.83 20.68 -1.99
N ALA A 108 -4.17 19.53 -1.81
CA ALA A 108 -4.66 18.48 -0.94
C ALA A 108 -4.30 18.80 0.52
N CYS A 109 -5.17 18.43 1.44
CA CYS A 109 -5.04 18.75 2.85
C CYS A 109 -4.72 17.51 3.67
N THR A 110 -4.23 17.73 4.89
CA THR A 110 -4.24 16.72 5.94
C THR A 110 -4.83 17.30 7.22
N VAL A 111 -5.43 16.45 8.05
CA VAL A 111 -5.99 16.84 9.34
C VAL A 111 -4.95 16.61 10.44
N ASP A 112 -4.58 17.69 11.12
CA ASP A 112 -3.81 17.65 12.36
C ASP A 112 -4.66 18.09 13.55
N LEU A 113 -5.05 17.10 14.36
CA LEU A 113 -5.81 17.31 15.59
C LEU A 113 -4.92 17.71 16.78
N GLU A 114 -3.60 17.67 16.64
CA GLU A 114 -2.64 18.03 17.70
C GLU A 114 -2.22 19.50 17.62
N SER A 115 -2.58 20.21 16.54
CA SER A 115 -2.35 21.65 16.43
C SER A 115 -3.23 22.41 17.44
N GLU A 116 -2.62 23.21 18.33
CA GLU A 116 -3.30 23.97 19.39
C GLU A 116 -4.14 25.17 18.87
N GLY A 117 -4.77 25.08 17.69
CA GLY A 117 -5.58 26.14 17.09
C GLY A 117 -6.77 25.65 16.26
N THR A 118 -7.55 26.58 15.70
CA THR A 118 -8.72 26.32 14.82
C THR A 118 -8.34 25.83 13.41
N SER A 119 -7.05 25.75 13.10
CA SER A 119 -6.53 25.34 11.79
C SER A 119 -6.17 23.86 11.83
N TYR A 120 -7.18 23.00 11.80
CA TYR A 120 -6.99 21.55 11.74
C TYR A 120 -6.40 21.07 10.42
N LEU A 121 -6.29 21.95 9.41
CA LEU A 121 -5.82 21.61 8.09
C LEU A 121 -4.37 22.04 7.88
N LEU A 122 -3.49 21.07 7.66
CA LEU A 122 -2.09 21.30 7.31
C LEU A 122 -1.83 20.92 5.85
N PRO A 123 -0.77 21.46 5.23
CA PRO A 123 -0.24 20.93 3.98
C PRO A 123 0.33 19.52 4.21
N VAL A 124 0.04 18.64 3.26
CA VAL A 124 0.48 17.23 3.11
C VAL A 124 1.51 16.73 4.14
N PHE A 125 1.10 15.76 4.96
CA PHE A 125 1.98 15.09 5.91
C PHE A 125 2.90 14.09 5.19
N ASN A 126 4.21 14.27 5.37
CA ASN A 126 5.21 13.29 4.98
C ASN A 126 5.84 12.71 6.24
N GLU A 127 5.42 11.51 6.65
CA GLU A 127 6.23 10.77 7.61
C GLU A 127 7.55 10.37 6.96
N ALA A 128 8.60 10.32 7.78
CA ALA A 128 9.98 10.09 7.38
C ALA A 128 10.22 8.72 6.68
N ASP A 129 9.21 7.86 6.57
CA ASP A 129 9.28 6.55 5.91
C ASP A 129 8.18 6.32 4.85
N SER A 130 8.21 7.17 3.81
CA SER A 130 7.82 6.82 2.43
C SER A 130 6.33 6.65 2.06
N ILE A 131 5.38 6.89 2.97
CA ILE A 131 3.94 6.96 2.66
C ILE A 131 3.43 8.39 2.88
N THR A 132 2.97 9.03 1.82
CA THR A 132 2.37 10.37 1.85
C THR A 132 0.86 10.25 1.91
N VAL A 133 0.23 10.95 2.85
CA VAL A 133 -1.22 10.88 3.07
C VAL A 133 -1.84 12.26 2.92
N CYS A 134 -3.01 12.29 2.30
CA CYS A 134 -3.79 13.50 2.14
C CYS A 134 -5.26 13.14 1.92
N PHE A 135 -6.13 14.14 2.03
CA PHE A 135 -7.49 14.06 1.56
C PHE A 135 -7.81 15.24 0.65
N GLY A 136 -8.86 15.08 -0.13
CA GLY A 136 -9.57 16.20 -0.72
C GLY A 136 -11.06 15.93 -0.74
N SER A 137 -11.79 16.97 -1.07
CA SER A 137 -13.22 16.99 -1.10
C SER A 137 -13.74 17.18 -2.52
N ARG A 138 -14.99 16.82 -2.71
CA ARG A 138 -15.76 17.10 -3.91
C ARG A 138 -17.15 17.50 -3.50
N GLU A 139 -17.59 18.63 -4.02
CA GLU A 139 -18.96 19.09 -3.84
C GLU A 139 -19.94 18.19 -4.61
N VAL A 140 -21.05 17.86 -3.98
CA VAL A 140 -22.17 17.19 -4.63
C VAL A 140 -23.10 18.28 -5.16
N VAL A 141 -22.98 18.60 -6.45
CA VAL A 141 -23.64 19.75 -7.13
C VAL A 141 -25.17 19.82 -6.91
N SER A 142 -25.81 18.71 -6.54
CA SER A 142 -27.25 18.61 -6.29
C SER A 142 -27.65 18.53 -4.81
N GLU A 143 -26.70 18.48 -3.87
CA GLU A 143 -26.93 18.23 -2.45
C GLU A 143 -25.93 19.06 -1.59
N PRO A 144 -26.22 20.35 -1.31
CA PRO A 144 -25.29 21.24 -0.61
C PRO A 144 -25.02 20.82 0.84
N ASP A 145 -25.95 20.05 1.42
CA ASP A 145 -25.82 19.49 2.77
C ASP A 145 -24.89 18.27 2.81
N LYS A 146 -24.23 17.94 1.69
CA LYS A 146 -23.33 16.78 1.57
C LYS A 146 -22.01 17.15 0.90
N ILE A 147 -20.95 16.52 1.40
CA ILE A 147 -19.61 16.65 0.84
C ILE A 147 -18.97 15.27 0.72
N ASP A 148 -18.38 15.01 -0.44
CA ASP A 148 -17.66 13.77 -0.70
C ASP A 148 -16.20 13.97 -0.32
N ILE A 149 -15.67 13.11 0.54
CA ILE A 149 -14.28 13.12 0.99
C ILE A 149 -13.57 11.89 0.44
N ILE A 150 -12.41 12.13 -0.16
CA ILE A 150 -11.51 11.09 -0.67
C ILE A 150 -10.19 11.26 0.06
N ALA A 151 -9.84 10.28 0.88
CA ALA A 151 -8.53 10.19 1.51
C ALA A 151 -7.65 9.19 0.76
N VAL A 152 -6.36 9.51 0.63
CA VAL A 152 -5.41 8.79 -0.20
C VAL A 152 -4.09 8.68 0.53
N ALA A 153 -3.51 7.47 0.52
CA ALA A 153 -2.12 7.25 0.87
C ALA A 153 -1.37 6.78 -0.37
N THR A 154 -0.24 7.42 -0.67
CA THR A 154 0.62 7.13 -1.82
C THR A 154 2.02 6.74 -1.36
N TRP A 155 2.67 5.81 -2.05
CA TRP A 155 4.05 5.41 -1.77
C TRP A 155 4.74 4.88 -3.02
N ASN A 156 6.08 4.88 -3.04
CA ASN A 156 6.86 4.42 -4.18
C ASN A 156 7.56 3.08 -3.90
N ILE A 157 7.40 2.11 -4.81
CA ILE A 157 8.12 0.81 -4.82
C ILE A 157 8.69 0.58 -6.21
N GLY A 158 10.03 0.48 -6.31
CA GLY A 158 10.71 0.10 -7.56
C GLY A 158 10.42 1.04 -8.73
N GLY A 159 10.25 2.34 -8.47
CA GLY A 159 9.94 3.35 -9.49
C GLY A 159 8.46 3.42 -9.90
N GLN A 160 7.59 2.61 -9.30
CA GLN A 160 6.14 2.74 -9.47
C GLN A 160 5.51 3.35 -8.22
N THR A 161 4.65 4.34 -8.43
CA THR A 161 3.75 4.86 -7.39
C THR A 161 2.59 3.87 -7.21
N LYS A 162 2.32 3.55 -5.95
CA LYS A 162 1.19 2.76 -5.49
C LYS A 162 0.37 3.62 -4.55
N TYR A 163 -0.92 3.32 -4.48
CA TYR A 163 -1.83 4.09 -3.64
C TYR A 163 -2.92 3.19 -3.07
N VAL A 164 -3.49 3.65 -1.98
CA VAL A 164 -4.76 3.19 -1.44
C VAL A 164 -5.60 4.42 -1.16
N HIS A 165 -6.90 4.31 -1.44
CA HIS A 165 -7.83 5.38 -1.19
C HIS A 165 -9.06 4.84 -0.50
N ASN A 166 -9.75 5.71 0.21
CA ASN A 166 -11.05 5.43 0.78
C ASN A 166 -11.94 6.65 0.56
N TYR A 167 -13.22 6.36 0.37
CA TYR A 167 -14.24 7.35 0.06
C TYR A 167 -15.27 7.34 1.19
N THR A 168 -15.60 8.53 1.66
CA THR A 168 -16.72 8.72 2.59
C THR A 168 -17.53 9.92 2.14
N ARG A 169 -18.85 9.83 2.30
CA ARG A 169 -19.74 10.99 2.18
C ARG A 169 -20.07 11.49 3.57
N LEU A 170 -19.93 12.78 3.79
CA LEU A 170 -20.34 13.45 5.02
C LEU A 170 -21.57 14.29 4.73
N THR A 171 -22.45 14.41 5.72
CA THR A 171 -23.68 15.19 5.62
C THR A 171 -23.84 16.05 6.87
N ASP A 172 -24.61 17.12 6.75
CA ASP A 172 -25.17 17.89 7.86
C ASP A 172 -26.32 17.08 8.49
N TRP A 173 -26.20 16.70 9.76
CA TRP A 173 -27.23 15.93 10.49
C TRP A 173 -27.27 16.30 11.96
#